data_AF-A0A7Y0SJJ5-F1
#
_entry.id   AF-A0A7Y0SJJ5-F1
#
_cell.length_a   1.000
_cell.length_b   1.000
_cell.length_c   1.000
_cell.angle_alpha   90.00
_cell.angle_beta   90.00
_cell.angle_gamma   90.00
#
_symmetry.space_group_name_H-M   'P 1'
#
loop_
_entity.id
_entity.type
_entity.pdbx_description
1 polymer ?
#
loop_
_entity_poly.entity_id
_entity_poly.type
_entity_poly.pdbx_seq_one_letter_code
_entity_poly.pdbx_strand_id
1 'polypeptide(L)'
;MIIIEQLKKVKDTRSHINQVYPVMEVAFLVITAMICGQNKWTDIKDFGEGNIEWLREYLPYDNGLPTRHNIAAIMRTVVPET
;
A
#
# COMPACT_ATOMS: atom_id res chain seq x y z
N MET A 1 -12.61 -9.63 -2.84
CA MET A 1 -12.63 -9.16 -1.43
C MET A 1 -13.11 -7.71 -1.42
N ILE A 2 -14.07 -7.33 -0.57
CA ILE A 2 -14.73 -6.01 -0.60
C ILE A 2 -13.72 -4.86 -0.60
N ILE A 3 -12.63 -4.97 0.17
CA ILE A 3 -11.64 -3.92 0.30
C ILE A 3 -10.86 -3.65 -0.99
N ILE A 4 -10.45 -4.69 -1.73
CA ILE A 4 -9.73 -4.54 -3.00
C ILE A 4 -10.61 -3.82 -4.02
N GLU A 5 -11.90 -4.14 -4.06
CA GLU A 5 -12.85 -3.46 -4.96
C GLU A 5 -13.03 -1.97 -4.60
N GLN A 6 -12.93 -1.59 -3.33
CA GLN A 6 -12.90 -0.16 -2.97
C GLN A 6 -11.57 0.49 -3.34
N LEU A 7 -10.44 -0.19 -3.11
CA LEU A 7 -9.12 0.34 -3.44
C LEU A 7 -8.92 0.56 -4.95
N LYS A 8 -9.56 -0.24 -5.80
CA LYS A 8 -9.58 -0.02 -7.27
C LYS A 8 -10.17 1.34 -7.69
N LYS A 9 -11.00 1.95 -6.85
CA LYS A 9 -11.58 3.27 -7.11
C LYS A 9 -10.62 4.40 -6.77
N VAL A 10 -9.56 4.12 -5.99
CA VAL A 10 -8.56 5.12 -5.61
C VAL A 10 -7.77 5.50 -6.86
N LYS A 11 -7.96 6.72 -7.34
CA LYS A 11 -7.20 7.27 -8.45
C LYS A 11 -5.81 7.68 -7.98
N ASP A 12 -4.78 7.21 -8.69
CA ASP A 12 -3.42 7.68 -8.46
C ASP A 12 -3.22 9.06 -9.10
N THR A 13 -3.04 10.08 -8.26
CA THR A 13 -2.85 11.47 -8.68
C THR A 13 -1.37 11.85 -8.84
N ARG A 14 -0.45 10.95 -8.47
CA ARG A 14 1.00 11.19 -8.60
C ARG A 14 1.40 11.22 -10.07
N SER A 15 2.48 11.91 -10.41
CA SER A 15 3.07 11.82 -11.74
C SER A 15 3.52 10.40 -12.07
N HIS A 16 3.42 9.96 -13.33
CA HIS A 16 3.81 8.61 -13.79
C HIS A 16 5.19 8.15 -13.30
N ILE A 17 6.20 9.04 -13.29
CA ILE A 17 7.56 8.73 -12.80
C ILE A 17 7.62 8.34 -11.31
N ASN A 18 6.61 8.73 -10.52
CA ASN A 18 6.52 8.50 -9.08
C ASN A 18 5.57 7.34 -8.73
N GLN A 19 5.12 6.56 -9.73
CA GLN A 19 4.18 5.45 -9.58
C GLN A 19 4.87 4.07 -9.62
N VAL A 20 6.16 3.99 -9.26
CA VAL A 20 6.89 2.70 -9.17
C VAL A 20 6.13 1.70 -8.29
N TYR A 21 5.60 2.16 -7.16
CA TYR A 21 4.70 1.36 -6.32
C TYR A 21 3.25 1.81 -6.57
N PRO A 22 2.37 0.94 -7.10
CA PRO A 22 0.96 1.26 -7.31
C PRO A 22 0.28 1.69 -6.01
N VAL A 23 -0.51 2.78 -6.03
CA VAL A 23 -1.18 3.30 -4.82
C VAL A 23 -2.07 2.24 -4.15
N MET A 24 -2.70 1.38 -4.96
CA MET A 24 -3.54 0.27 -4.50
C MET A 24 -2.75 -0.76 -3.68
N GLU A 25 -1.56 -1.15 -4.13
CA GLU A 25 -0.69 -2.11 -3.43
C GLU A 25 -0.20 -1.56 -2.09
N VAL A 26 0.17 -0.27 -2.08
CA VAL A 26 0.62 0.43 -0.86
C VAL A 26 -0.53 0.59 0.12
N ALA A 27 -1.73 0.97 -0.35
CA ALA A 27 -2.91 1.10 0.50
C ALA A 27 -3.33 -0.26 1.09
N PHE A 28 -3.28 -1.34 0.30
CA PHE A 28 -3.59 -2.68 0.78
C PHE A 28 -2.60 -3.13 1.88
N LEU A 29 -1.31 -2.91 1.67
CA LEU A 29 -0.26 -3.18 2.66
C LEU A 29 -0.52 -2.41 3.96
N VAL A 30 -0.80 -1.10 3.86
CA VAL A 30 -1.02 -0.25 5.03
C VAL A 30 -2.25 -0.71 5.82
N ILE A 31 -3.37 -0.96 5.15
CA ILE A 31 -4.61 -1.34 5.84
C ILE A 31 -4.46 -2.71 6.52
N THR A 32 -3.89 -3.69 5.84
CA THR A 32 -3.68 -5.03 6.42
C THR A 32 -2.74 -4.97 7.63
N ALA A 33 -1.62 -4.26 7.52
CA ALA A 33 -0.69 -4.07 8.62
C ALA A 33 -1.35 -3.35 9.82
N MET A 34 -2.14 -2.30 9.57
CA MET A 34 -2.84 -1.56 10.64
C MET A 34 -3.90 -2.42 11.34
N ILE A 35 -4.63 -3.28 10.61
CA ILE A 35 -5.56 -4.26 11.21
C ILE A 35 -4.79 -5.24 12.12
N CYS A 36 -3.57 -5.61 11.73
CA CYS A 36 -2.66 -6.43 12.53
C CYS A 36 -1.90 -5.64 13.63
N GLY A 37 -2.30 -4.39 13.91
CA GLY A 37 -1.77 -3.59 15.01
C GLY A 37 -0.48 -2.81 14.72
N GLN A 38 -0.04 -2.76 13.46
CA GLN A 38 1.16 -2.00 13.08
C GLN A 38 0.82 -0.52 12.86
N ASN A 39 1.45 0.36 13.64
CA ASN A 39 1.10 1.79 13.65
C ASN A 39 2.23 2.71 13.16
N LYS A 40 3.44 2.19 12.92
CA LYS A 40 4.57 2.96 12.39
C LYS A 40 4.89 2.52 10.97
N TRP A 41 5.35 3.45 10.14
CA TRP A 41 5.75 3.14 8.76
C TRP A 41 6.86 2.09 8.66
N THR A 42 7.77 2.05 9.65
CA THR A 42 8.80 1.01 9.75
C THR A 42 8.14 -0.34 9.99
N ASP A 43 7.29 -0.44 11.02
CA ASP A 43 6.60 -1.68 11.39
C ASP A 43 5.69 -2.20 10.26
N ILE A 44 5.05 -1.31 9.49
CA ILE A 44 4.25 -1.67 8.30
C ILE A 44 5.13 -2.26 7.19
N LYS A 45 6.32 -1.68 6.96
CA LYS A 45 7.29 -2.21 5.98
C LYS A 45 7.79 -3.59 6.41
N ASP A 46 8.10 -3.76 7.70
CA ASP A 46 8.57 -5.04 8.25
C ASP A 46 7.46 -6.11 8.20
N PHE A 47 6.21 -5.73 8.47
CA PHE A 47 5.04 -6.60 8.26
C PHE A 47 4.93 -7.06 6.81
N GLY A 48 5.07 -6.14 5.85
CA GLY A 48 5.04 -6.47 4.44
C GLY A 48 6.11 -7.48 4.06
N GLU A 49 7.35 -7.27 4.53
CA GLU A 49 8.47 -8.17 4.23
C GLU A 49 8.25 -9.57 4.81
N GLY A 50 7.68 -9.67 6.02
CA GLY A 50 7.36 -10.95 6.64
C GLY A 50 6.14 -11.67 6.05
N ASN A 51 5.35 -11.02 5.19
CA ASN A 51 4.09 -11.55 4.66
C ASN A 51 3.96 -11.36 3.13
N ILE A 52 5.06 -11.20 2.40
CA ILE A 52 5.02 -10.86 0.96
C ILE A 52 4.37 -11.95 0.12
N GLU A 53 4.57 -13.22 0.45
CA GLU A 53 3.93 -14.34 -0.22
C GLU A 53 2.40 -14.29 -0.07
N TRP A 54 1.92 -14.00 1.14
CA TRP A 54 0.49 -13.86 1.42
C TRP A 54 -0.10 -12.63 0.72
N LEU A 55 0.60 -11.49 0.74
CA LEU A 55 0.18 -10.28 0.03
C LEU A 55 0.04 -10.54 -1.49
N ARG A 56 0.91 -11.37 -2.05
CA ARG A 56 0.92 -11.76 -3.47
C ARG A 56 -0.25 -12.63 -3.90
N GLU A 57 -0.98 -13.22 -2.96
CA GLU A 57 -2.24 -13.91 -3.26
C GLU A 57 -3.36 -12.93 -3.67
N TYR A 58 -3.20 -11.64 -3.35
CA TYR A 58 -4.22 -10.61 -3.59
C TYR A 58 -3.84 -9.59 -4.65
N LEU A 59 -2.56 -9.16 -4.69
CA LEU A 59 -2.04 -8.16 -5.63
C LEU A 59 -0.62 -8.54 -6.09
N PRO A 60 -0.13 -8.11 -7.26
CA PRO A 60 1.13 -8.62 -7.82
C PRO A 60 2.41 -8.29 -7.02
N TYR A 61 2.56 -7.04 -6.55
CA TYR A 61 3.81 -6.57 -5.92
C TYR A 61 5.05 -6.81 -6.80
N ASP A 62 4.93 -6.55 -8.11
CA ASP A 62 5.99 -6.80 -9.11
C ASP A 62 7.24 -5.96 -8.86
N ASN A 63 7.07 -4.74 -8.34
CA ASN A 63 8.17 -3.84 -7.98
C ASN A 63 8.68 -4.06 -6.54
N GLY A 64 8.22 -5.13 -5.86
CA GLY A 64 8.51 -5.39 -4.47
C GLY A 64 7.79 -4.42 -3.52
N LEU A 65 8.31 -4.31 -2.30
CA LEU A 65 7.70 -3.49 -1.25
C LEU A 65 8.28 -2.07 -1.21
N PRO A 66 7.44 -1.05 -1.01
CA PRO A 66 7.90 0.32 -0.81
C PRO A 66 8.72 0.46 0.48
N THR A 67 9.70 1.37 0.49
CA THR A 67 10.36 1.76 1.74
C THR A 67 9.39 2.50 2.66
N ARG A 68 9.70 2.59 3.97
CA ARG A 68 8.90 3.39 4.92
C ARG A 68 8.64 4.83 4.46
N HIS A 69 9.60 5.42 3.75
CA HIS A 69 9.49 6.79 3.22
C HIS A 69 8.56 6.83 2.00
N ASN A 70 8.63 5.82 1.13
CA ASN A 70 7.69 5.69 0.01
C ASN A 70 6.27 5.47 0.53
N ILE A 71 6.06 4.59 1.52
CA ILE A 71 4.74 4.38 2.14
C ILE A 71 4.18 5.72 2.64
N ALA A 72 4.95 6.44 3.46
CA ALA A 72 4.51 7.71 4.02
C ALA A 72 4.25 8.78 2.94
N ALA A 73 5.04 8.81 1.87
CA ALA A 73 4.86 9.76 0.77
C ALA A 73 3.61 9.45 -0.06
N ILE A 74 3.36 8.18 -0.35
CA ILE A 74 2.22 7.73 -1.17
C ILE A 74 0.91 7.88 -0.40
N MET A 75 0.88 7.50 0.89
CA MET A 75 -0.32 7.67 1.70
C MET A 75 -0.71 9.13 1.90
N ARG A 76 0.25 10.07 1.87
CA ARG A 76 -0.04 11.51 1.90
C ARG A 76 -0.76 12.02 0.66
N THR A 77 -0.67 11.31 -0.48
CA THR A 77 -1.36 11.71 -1.71
C THR A 77 -2.76 11.14 -1.82
N VAL A 78 -3.13 10.19 -0.95
CA VAL A 78 -4.47 9.63 -0.88
C VAL A 78 -5.36 10.60 -0.13
N VAL A 79 -6.30 11.23 -0.84
CA VAL A 79 -7.26 12.19 -0.28
C VAL A 79 -8.66 11.55 -0.33
N PRO A 80 -9.43 11.55 0.77
CA PRO A 80 -10.80 11.05 0.75
C PRO A 80 -11.66 11.91 -0.18
N GLU A 81 -12.55 11.27 -0.94
CA GLU A 81 -13.62 11.97 -1.63
C GLU A 81 -14.59 12.51 -0.57
N THR A 82 -14.78 13.83 -0.56
CA THR A 82 -15.80 14.53 0.24
C THR A 82 -17.18 14.45 -0.39
#